data_AF-A0A8T1Y6I4-F1
#
_entry.id   AF-A0A8T1Y6I4-F1
#
_cell.length_a   1.000
_cell.length_b   1.000
_cell.length_c   1.000
_cell.angle_alpha   90.00
_cell.angle_beta   90.00
_cell.angle_gamma   90.00
#
_symmetry.space_group_name_H-M   'P 1'
#
loop_
_entity.id
_entity.type
_entity.pdbx_description
1 polymer ?
#
loop_
_entity_poly.entity_id
_entity_poly.type
_entity_poly.pdbx_seq_one_letter_code
_entity_poly.pdbx_strand_id
1 'polypeptide(L)'
;MSSTAGKLVTSRSELDLDHPNIEDYLPSGSSINEPRGKLSLRDLLDISPTLTEAAGAIVDDSFTRCFKSNPPEPWNWNIYLFPLWCFGVVVRYCILFPLRCFTLAFGWIIFLSLFIPVNALLKGQDRLRKKIERVLVEMICSFFVASWTGVVKYHGPRPSIRPKQVYVANHTSMIDFIVLEQMTAFAVIMQKHPGWVGLLQSTILESVGCIWFNRSEAKDREIVAKKLRDHVQGADNNPLLIFPEGTCVNNNYTVMFKKGAFELDCTVCPIAIKYNKIFVDAFWNSRKQSFTMHLLQLMTSWAVVCEVWYLEPQTIRPGETGIEFAERVRDMISLRAGLKKVPWDGYLKYSRPSSKHSERKQQSFAESILARLEEK
;
A
#
# COMPACT_ATOMS: atom_id res chain seq x y z
N MET A 1 20.47 53.99 8.39
CA MET A 1 19.31 53.09 8.21
C MET A 1 19.00 52.97 6.72
N SER A 2 19.37 51.85 6.09
CA SER A 2 18.65 51.22 4.97
C SER A 2 19.50 50.03 4.52
N SER A 3 19.10 48.83 4.92
CA SER A 3 19.72 47.57 4.53
C SER A 3 19.14 47.11 3.19
N THR A 4 19.98 46.96 2.18
CA THR A 4 19.65 46.36 0.89
C THR A 4 19.61 44.84 1.05
N ALA A 5 18.39 44.27 1.06
CA ALA A 5 18.17 42.83 1.12
C ALA A 5 18.52 42.16 -0.22
N GLY A 6 19.45 41.19 -0.18
CA GLY A 6 19.79 40.35 -1.32
C GLY A 6 18.64 39.43 -1.70
N LYS A 7 18.25 39.46 -2.98
CA LYS A 7 17.35 38.46 -3.58
C LYS A 7 18.10 37.14 -3.73
N LEU A 8 17.72 36.15 -2.92
CA LEU A 8 18.08 34.75 -3.09
C LEU A 8 17.45 34.23 -4.40
N VAL A 9 18.31 33.87 -5.35
CA VAL A 9 17.95 33.06 -6.51
C VAL A 9 17.73 31.63 -6.01
N THR A 10 16.48 31.18 -5.99
CA THR A 10 16.14 29.79 -5.70
C THR A 10 16.56 28.90 -6.88
N SER A 11 17.59 28.10 -6.65
CA SER A 11 18.01 27.01 -7.53
C SER A 11 16.83 26.06 -7.78
N ARG A 12 16.48 25.87 -9.04
CA ARG A 12 15.47 24.89 -9.50
C ARG A 12 15.95 23.50 -9.09
N SER A 13 15.19 22.84 -8.21
CA SER A 13 15.41 21.44 -7.88
C SER A 13 14.90 20.56 -9.02
N GLU A 14 15.66 19.51 -9.34
CA GLU A 14 15.49 18.53 -10.43
C GLU A 14 14.27 17.60 -10.24
N LEU A 15 13.10 18.18 -9.93
CA LEU A 15 11.81 17.50 -9.77
C LEU A 15 11.05 17.32 -11.09
N ASP A 16 11.61 17.73 -12.22
CA ASP A 16 10.90 17.85 -13.51
C ASP A 16 11.06 16.67 -14.48
N LEU A 17 11.81 15.61 -14.14
CA LEU A 17 12.17 14.57 -15.12
C LEU A 17 11.35 13.28 -15.09
N ASP A 18 10.40 13.13 -14.17
CA ASP A 18 9.67 11.87 -14.01
C ASP A 18 8.21 12.08 -13.55
N HIS A 19 7.60 13.21 -13.93
CA HIS A 19 6.16 13.38 -13.82
C HIS A 19 5.51 12.57 -14.95
N PRO A 20 4.71 11.51 -14.67
CA PRO A 20 3.72 11.08 -15.65
C PRO A 20 2.89 12.31 -15.96
N ASN A 21 2.82 12.70 -17.23
CA ASN A 21 2.06 13.86 -17.63
C ASN A 21 0.60 13.57 -17.24
N ILE A 22 0.01 14.37 -16.35
CA ILE A 22 -1.39 14.21 -15.93
C ILE A 22 -2.31 14.25 -17.16
N GLU A 23 -1.85 14.90 -18.24
CA GLU A 23 -2.50 14.95 -19.55
C GLU A 23 -2.70 13.56 -20.19
N ASP A 24 -1.83 12.58 -19.93
CA ASP A 24 -1.96 11.21 -20.47
C ASP A 24 -3.11 10.42 -19.80
N TYR A 25 -3.62 10.92 -18.67
CA TYR A 25 -4.64 10.26 -17.85
C TYR A 25 -5.98 10.99 -17.84
N LEU A 26 -6.07 12.13 -18.52
CA LEU A 26 -7.33 12.84 -18.73
C LEU A 26 -7.99 12.26 -20.00
N PRO A 27 -9.34 12.12 -20.04
CA PRO A 27 -10.02 11.77 -21.26
C PRO A 27 -9.74 12.83 -22.33
N SER A 28 -8.89 12.49 -23.31
CA SER A 28 -8.67 13.26 -24.53
C SER A 28 -9.87 13.04 -25.45
N GLY A 29 -11.03 13.56 -25.06
CA GLY A 29 -12.26 13.25 -25.79
C GLY A 29 -13.54 13.72 -25.11
N SER A 30 -13.65 15.00 -24.81
CA SER A 30 -14.97 15.66 -24.82
C SER A 30 -14.84 16.89 -25.70
N SER A 31 -14.92 16.69 -27.01
CA SER A 31 -15.30 17.76 -27.93
C SER A 31 -16.58 18.37 -27.39
N ILE A 32 -16.48 19.59 -26.89
CA ILE A 32 -17.63 20.41 -26.52
C ILE A 32 -18.43 20.55 -27.81
N ASN A 33 -19.54 19.81 -27.93
CA ASN A 33 -20.49 20.03 -29.00
C ASN A 33 -20.99 21.48 -28.87
N GLU A 34 -20.61 22.33 -29.82
CA GLU A 34 -21.10 23.71 -29.92
C GLU A 34 -22.62 23.72 -30.10
N PRO A 35 -23.41 24.23 -29.14
CA PRO A 35 -24.79 24.56 -29.40
C PRO A 35 -24.80 25.91 -30.12
N ARG A 36 -25.10 25.90 -31.43
CA ARG A 36 -25.37 27.12 -32.21
C ARG A 36 -26.67 27.76 -31.73
N GLY A 37 -26.60 28.72 -30.80
CA GLY A 37 -27.75 29.48 -30.33
C GLY A 37 -27.36 30.66 -29.43
N LYS A 38 -28.13 31.76 -29.49
CA LYS A 38 -27.89 32.98 -28.71
C LYS A 38 -27.95 32.68 -27.20
N LEU A 39 -26.83 32.88 -26.50
CA LEU A 39 -26.70 32.66 -25.06
C LEU A 39 -27.41 33.77 -24.26
N SER A 40 -28.36 33.38 -23.41
CA SER A 40 -29.08 34.24 -22.47
C SER A 40 -28.37 34.26 -21.10
N LEU A 41 -28.66 35.26 -20.25
CA LEU A 41 -28.12 35.35 -18.88
C LEU A 41 -28.51 34.12 -18.03
N ARG A 42 -29.61 33.44 -18.38
CA ARG A 42 -30.03 32.18 -17.74
C ARG A 42 -29.11 31.02 -18.09
N ASP A 43 -28.51 31.02 -19.28
CA ASP A 43 -27.60 29.95 -19.73
C ASP A 43 -26.20 30.12 -19.13
N LEU A 44 -25.83 31.35 -18.76
CA LEU A 44 -24.60 31.66 -18.00
C LEU A 44 -24.73 31.32 -16.51
N LEU A 45 -25.95 31.41 -15.96
CA LEU A 45 -26.27 30.98 -14.60
C LEU A 45 -26.61 29.49 -14.52
N ASP A 46 -26.79 28.82 -15.67
CA ASP A 46 -27.01 27.39 -15.73
C ASP A 46 -25.71 26.63 -15.48
N ILE A 47 -25.45 26.37 -14.20
CA ILE A 47 -24.35 25.52 -13.76
C ILE A 47 -24.65 24.04 -13.94
N SER A 48 -25.83 23.64 -14.45
CA SER A 48 -26.22 22.24 -14.59
C SER A 48 -25.24 21.40 -15.43
N PRO A 49 -24.70 21.87 -16.57
CA PRO A 49 -23.70 21.11 -17.32
C PRO A 49 -22.41 20.91 -16.54
N THR A 50 -21.89 21.96 -15.89
CA THR A 50 -20.69 21.90 -15.04
C THR A 50 -20.92 21.01 -13.81
N LEU A 51 -22.12 21.06 -13.23
CA LEU A 51 -22.51 20.22 -12.10
C LEU A 51 -22.65 18.76 -12.52
N THR A 52 -23.14 18.50 -13.73
CA THR A 52 -23.27 17.17 -14.32
C THR A 52 -21.89 16.59 -14.66
N GLU A 53 -20.98 17.40 -15.20
CA GLU A 53 -19.59 17.02 -15.44
C GLU A 53 -18.85 16.76 -14.12
N ALA A 54 -19.03 17.63 -13.12
CA ALA A 54 -18.47 17.43 -11.79
C ALA A 54 -19.04 16.19 -11.10
N ALA A 55 -20.35 15.96 -11.21
CA ALA A 55 -21.01 14.75 -10.71
C ALA A 55 -20.49 13.51 -11.44
N GLY A 56 -20.32 13.56 -12.76
CA GLY A 56 -19.70 12.52 -13.57
C GLY A 56 -18.29 12.21 -13.09
N ALA A 57 -17.44 13.23 -12.92
CA ALA A 57 -16.08 13.08 -12.41
C ALA A 57 -16.02 12.45 -11.00
N ILE A 58 -16.98 12.77 -10.12
CA ILE A 58 -17.10 12.15 -8.79
C ILE A 58 -17.56 10.69 -8.88
N VAL A 59 -18.49 10.39 -9.80
CA VAL A 59 -18.98 9.03 -10.05
C VAL A 59 -17.89 8.17 -10.68
N ASP A 60 -17.05 8.74 -11.53
CA ASP A 60 -15.95 8.09 -12.22
C ASP A 60 -14.63 8.09 -11.44
N ASP A 61 -14.62 8.71 -10.24
CA ASP A 61 -13.48 8.73 -9.32
C ASP A 61 -13.23 7.34 -8.71
N SER A 62 -12.68 6.47 -9.55
CA SER A 62 -12.17 5.15 -9.19
C SER A 62 -10.86 5.26 -8.40
N PHE A 63 -10.13 6.37 -8.53
CA PHE A 63 -8.88 6.60 -7.83
C PHE A 63 -9.06 6.75 -6.32
N THR A 64 -9.84 7.73 -5.86
CA THR A 64 -10.01 7.95 -4.42
C THR A 64 -10.73 6.79 -3.76
N ARG A 65 -11.59 6.07 -4.50
CA ARG A 65 -12.25 4.84 -4.04
C ARG A 65 -11.27 3.74 -3.64
N CYS A 66 -10.06 3.71 -4.21
CA CYS A 66 -9.02 2.76 -3.82
C CYS A 66 -8.47 3.02 -2.40
N PHE A 67 -8.63 4.23 -1.86
CA PHE A 67 -8.04 4.66 -0.59
C PHE A 67 -9.07 5.06 0.47
N LYS A 68 -10.34 4.70 0.25
CA LYS A 68 -11.42 4.85 1.22
C LYS A 68 -11.59 3.55 2.01
N SER A 69 -11.62 3.68 3.34
CA SER A 69 -12.13 2.66 4.25
C SER A 69 -13.65 2.58 4.14
N ASN A 70 -14.21 1.41 4.43
CA ASN A 70 -15.66 1.29 4.54
C ASN A 70 -16.09 1.83 5.92
N PRO A 71 -16.86 2.93 6.00
CA PRO A 71 -17.41 3.35 7.28
C PRO A 71 -18.37 2.23 7.77
N PRO A 72 -18.32 1.85 9.05
CA PRO A 72 -19.30 0.92 9.58
C PRO A 72 -20.68 1.58 9.55
N GLU A 73 -21.64 0.95 8.88
CA GLU A 73 -23.02 1.44 8.92
C GLU A 73 -23.59 1.22 10.32
N PRO A 74 -24.15 2.26 10.96
CA PRO A 74 -24.72 2.14 12.29
C PRO A 74 -26.03 1.33 12.24
N TRP A 75 -25.93 0.03 12.49
CA TRP A 75 -27.09 -0.90 12.54
C TRP A 75 -27.70 -1.05 13.94
N ASN A 76 -26.97 -0.59 14.96
CA ASN A 76 -27.24 -0.83 16.39
C ASN A 76 -28.14 0.25 17.04
N TRP A 77 -28.66 1.21 16.27
CA TRP A 77 -29.51 2.29 16.80
C TRP A 77 -30.95 1.84 17.07
N ASN A 78 -31.26 0.58 16.75
CA ASN A 78 -32.53 -0.06 17.05
C ASN A 78 -32.55 -0.58 18.49
N ILE A 79 -33.65 -0.35 19.22
CA ILE A 79 -33.79 -0.71 20.64
C ILE A 79 -33.55 -2.20 20.95
N TYR A 80 -33.85 -3.08 19.99
CA TYR A 80 -33.66 -4.53 20.15
C TYR A 80 -32.22 -4.99 19.85
N LEU A 81 -31.44 -4.23 19.06
CA LEU A 81 -30.03 -4.55 18.75
C LEU A 81 -29.04 -3.83 19.66
N PHE A 82 -29.46 -2.71 20.27
CA PHE A 82 -28.61 -1.90 21.13
C PHE A 82 -28.05 -2.67 22.34
N PRO A 83 -28.84 -3.48 23.10
CA PRO A 83 -28.30 -4.27 24.21
C PRO A 83 -27.24 -5.30 23.77
N LEU A 84 -27.46 -5.96 22.63
CA LEU A 84 -26.50 -6.91 22.05
C LEU A 84 -25.21 -6.21 21.62
N TRP A 85 -25.34 -4.99 21.08
CA TRP A 85 -24.18 -4.17 20.76
C TRP A 85 -23.40 -3.77 22.01
N CYS A 86 -24.08 -3.30 23.07
CA CYS A 86 -23.43 -2.97 24.35
C CYS A 86 -22.69 -4.18 24.95
N PHE A 87 -23.32 -5.36 24.92
CA PHE A 87 -22.67 -6.60 25.33
C PHE A 87 -21.42 -6.89 24.48
N GLY A 88 -21.51 -6.73 23.16
CA GLY A 88 -20.37 -6.86 22.25
C GLY A 88 -19.23 -5.88 22.55
N VAL A 89 -19.54 -4.64 22.92
CA VAL A 89 -18.55 -3.65 23.38
C VAL A 89 -17.86 -4.14 24.65
N VAL A 90 -18.61 -4.57 25.67
CA VAL A 90 -18.02 -5.11 26.91
C VAL A 90 -17.11 -6.30 26.62
N VAL A 91 -17.56 -7.26 25.81
CA VAL A 91 -16.74 -8.42 25.43
C VAL A 91 -15.46 -8.00 24.71
N ARG A 92 -15.54 -7.07 23.75
CA ARG A 92 -14.37 -6.61 22.99
C ARG A 92 -13.33 -5.91 23.87
N TYR A 93 -13.76 -4.97 24.70
CA TYR A 93 -12.83 -4.12 25.44
C TYR A 93 -12.43 -4.67 26.81
N CYS A 94 -13.29 -5.42 27.49
CA CYS A 94 -13.01 -5.96 28.82
C CYS A 94 -12.48 -7.40 28.81
N ILE A 95 -12.71 -8.16 27.74
CA ILE A 95 -12.29 -9.57 27.64
C ILE A 95 -11.26 -9.76 26.52
N LEU A 96 -11.65 -9.50 25.26
CA LEU A 96 -10.79 -9.78 24.11
C LEU A 96 -9.53 -8.90 24.11
N PHE A 97 -9.68 -7.59 24.25
CA PHE A 97 -8.56 -6.67 24.19
C PHE A 97 -7.49 -6.96 25.27
N PRO A 98 -7.81 -7.13 26.56
CA PRO A 98 -6.82 -7.50 27.58
C PRO A 98 -6.14 -8.84 27.28
N LEU A 99 -6.91 -9.88 26.91
CA LEU A 99 -6.37 -11.19 26.57
C LEU A 99 -5.36 -11.12 25.41
N ARG A 100 -5.65 -10.28 24.41
CA ARG A 100 -4.77 -10.05 23.27
C ARG A 100 -3.52 -9.29 23.64
N CYS A 101 -3.63 -8.28 24.51
CA CYS A 101 -2.47 -7.59 25.07
C CYS A 101 -1.57 -8.57 25.85
N PHE A 102 -2.14 -9.45 26.67
CA PHE A 102 -1.37 -10.49 27.36
C PHE A 102 -0.70 -11.46 26.39
N THR A 103 -1.43 -11.95 25.38
CA THR A 103 -0.89 -12.86 24.35
C THR A 103 0.30 -12.23 23.63
N LEU A 104 0.17 -10.97 23.23
CA LEU A 104 1.23 -10.25 22.52
C LEU A 104 2.42 -9.94 23.43
N ALA A 105 2.18 -9.52 24.68
CA ALA A 105 3.22 -9.26 25.66
C ALA A 105 4.01 -10.54 25.98
N PHE A 106 3.31 -11.67 26.15
CA PHE A 106 3.93 -12.97 26.36
C PHE A 106 4.81 -13.39 25.17
N GLY A 107 4.30 -13.22 23.94
CA GLY A 107 5.07 -13.45 22.72
C GLY A 107 6.35 -12.61 22.64
N TRP A 108 6.27 -11.33 23.00
CA TRP A 108 7.43 -10.43 23.05
C TRP A 108 8.47 -10.85 24.10
N ILE A 109 8.01 -11.27 25.29
CA ILE A 109 8.92 -11.75 26.35
C ILE A 109 9.69 -12.96 25.86
N ILE A 110 9.01 -13.96 25.28
CA ILE A 110 9.68 -15.14 24.71
C ILE A 110 10.64 -14.72 23.60
N PHE A 111 10.18 -13.91 22.64
CA PHE A 111 11.00 -13.47 21.52
C PHE A 111 12.28 -12.77 21.99
N LEU A 112 12.18 -11.76 22.86
CA LEU A 112 13.34 -11.00 23.33
C LEU A 112 14.27 -11.86 24.18
N SER A 113 13.72 -12.74 25.03
CA SER A 113 14.51 -13.64 25.87
C SER A 113 15.36 -14.63 25.07
N LEU A 114 14.92 -15.02 23.87
CA LEU A 114 15.64 -15.94 22.99
C LEU A 114 16.49 -15.19 21.94
N PHE A 115 15.97 -14.11 21.37
CA PHE A 115 16.62 -13.37 20.29
C PHE A 115 17.91 -12.70 20.75
N ILE A 116 17.90 -12.07 21.94
CA ILE A 116 19.09 -11.36 22.46
C ILE A 116 20.27 -12.34 22.68
N PRO A 117 20.11 -13.48 23.39
CA PRO A 117 21.19 -14.46 23.53
C PRO A 117 21.63 -15.08 22.20
N VAL A 118 20.68 -15.42 21.29
CA VAL A 118 21.01 -15.97 19.97
C VAL A 118 21.89 -14.98 19.18
N ASN A 119 21.52 -13.70 19.17
CA ASN A 119 22.27 -12.67 18.46
C ASN A 119 23.65 -12.40 19.11
N ALA A 120 23.76 -12.50 20.43
CA ALA A 120 25.01 -12.26 21.16
C ALA A 120 25.98 -13.45 21.14
N LEU A 121 25.50 -14.66 21.39
CA LEU A 121 26.32 -15.87 21.61
C LEU A 121 26.67 -16.60 20.31
N LEU A 122 25.81 -16.54 19.28
CA LEU A 122 26.03 -17.26 18.01
C LEU A 122 26.67 -16.39 16.92
N LYS A 123 27.35 -15.29 17.29
CA LYS A 123 28.07 -14.42 16.32
C LYS A 123 29.11 -15.17 15.47
N GLY A 124 29.68 -16.26 15.98
CA GLY A 124 30.63 -17.09 15.23
C GLY A 124 30.00 -18.17 14.33
N GLN A 125 28.67 -18.38 14.40
CA GLN A 125 27.95 -19.44 13.67
C GLN A 125 26.78 -18.87 12.88
N ASP A 126 27.07 -18.06 11.86
CA ASP A 126 26.06 -17.28 11.13
C ASP A 126 24.93 -18.10 10.51
N ARG A 127 25.21 -19.30 9.98
CA ARG A 127 24.16 -20.16 9.40
C ARG A 127 23.14 -20.61 10.44
N LEU A 128 23.62 -21.05 11.61
CA LEU A 128 22.74 -21.49 12.69
C LEU A 128 21.98 -20.31 13.30
N ARG A 129 22.69 -19.19 13.54
CA ARG A 129 22.10 -17.94 14.03
C ARG A 129 20.94 -17.49 13.14
N LYS A 130 21.17 -17.34 11.84
CA LYS A 130 20.13 -16.93 10.86
C LYS A 130 18.95 -17.91 10.84
N LYS A 131 19.20 -19.22 10.94
CA LYS A 131 18.13 -20.22 10.98
C LYS A 131 17.25 -20.04 12.22
N ILE A 132 17.84 -19.81 13.38
CA ILE A 132 17.10 -19.58 14.64
C ILE A 132 16.39 -18.23 14.60
N GLU A 133 17.07 -17.16 14.18
CA GLU A 133 16.47 -15.82 14.04
C GLU A 133 15.23 -15.85 13.14
N ARG A 134 15.27 -16.57 12.01
CA ARG A 134 14.09 -16.78 11.14
C ARG A 134 12.93 -17.43 11.89
N VAL A 135 13.18 -18.53 12.60
CA VAL A 135 12.14 -19.22 13.39
C VAL A 135 11.57 -18.31 14.48
N LEU A 136 12.40 -17.50 15.13
CA LEU A 136 11.95 -16.53 16.13
C LEU A 136 11.08 -15.43 15.50
N VAL A 137 11.42 -14.97 14.30
CA VAL A 137 10.61 -13.99 13.56
C VAL A 137 9.26 -14.59 13.13
N GLU A 138 9.24 -15.80 12.57
CA GLU A 138 8.00 -16.53 12.24
C GLU A 138 7.11 -16.69 13.50
N MET A 139 7.74 -17.00 14.64
CA MET A 139 7.06 -17.15 15.94
C MET A 139 6.44 -15.84 16.44
N ILE A 140 7.18 -14.71 16.47
CA ILE A 140 6.61 -13.44 16.95
C ILE A 140 5.49 -12.95 16.02
N CYS A 141 5.63 -13.16 14.70
CA CYS A 141 4.55 -12.88 13.74
C CYS A 141 3.32 -13.77 13.99
N SER A 142 3.51 -15.03 14.36
CA SER A 142 2.42 -15.93 14.79
C SER A 142 1.71 -15.40 16.06
N PHE A 143 2.46 -14.86 17.03
CA PHE A 143 1.87 -14.21 18.21
C PHE A 143 1.07 -12.95 17.86
N PHE A 144 1.53 -12.15 16.90
CA PHE A 144 0.75 -11.02 16.39
C PHE A 144 -0.57 -11.49 15.78
N VAL A 145 -0.54 -12.48 14.88
CA VAL A 145 -1.75 -13.01 14.25
C VAL A 145 -2.68 -13.62 15.31
N ALA A 146 -2.16 -14.39 16.27
CA ALA A 146 -2.94 -14.92 17.39
C ALA A 146 -3.57 -13.79 18.23
N SER A 147 -2.85 -12.71 18.49
CA SER A 147 -3.35 -11.52 19.22
C SER A 147 -4.45 -10.77 18.46
N TRP A 148 -4.61 -10.98 17.15
CA TRP A 148 -5.73 -10.43 16.40
C TRP A 148 -6.90 -11.40 16.27
N THR A 149 -6.85 -12.55 16.95
CA THR A 149 -7.73 -13.68 16.69
C THR A 149 -7.71 -14.02 15.20
N GLY A 150 -6.50 -14.03 14.63
CA GLY A 150 -6.28 -14.13 13.21
C GLY A 150 -6.65 -15.50 12.67
N VAL A 151 -7.53 -15.55 11.68
CA VAL A 151 -7.86 -16.78 10.95
C VAL A 151 -7.33 -16.61 9.53
N VAL A 152 -6.16 -17.19 9.27
CA VAL A 152 -5.48 -17.10 7.98
C VAL A 152 -5.54 -18.43 7.28
N LYS A 153 -6.19 -18.47 6.11
CA LYS A 153 -6.28 -19.66 5.28
C LYS A 153 -5.27 -19.59 4.15
N TYR A 154 -4.30 -20.49 4.16
CA TYR A 154 -3.28 -20.57 3.13
C TYR A 154 -3.68 -21.56 2.04
N HIS A 155 -3.41 -21.16 0.80
CA HIS A 155 -3.65 -21.96 -0.39
C HIS A 155 -2.39 -22.00 -1.24
N GLY A 156 -2.09 -23.17 -1.79
CA GLY A 156 -0.86 -23.40 -2.56
C GLY A 156 0.31 -23.83 -1.67
N PRO A 157 1.48 -24.10 -2.28
CA PRO A 157 2.64 -24.60 -1.56
C PRO A 157 3.26 -23.51 -0.67
N ARG A 158 3.87 -23.92 0.46
CA ARG A 158 4.67 -23.02 1.30
C ARG A 158 5.81 -22.41 0.45
N PRO A 159 6.04 -21.09 0.52
CA PRO A 159 7.18 -20.44 -0.11
C PRO A 159 8.49 -21.15 0.22
N SER A 160 9.30 -21.40 -0.80
CA SER A 160 10.60 -22.05 -0.64
C SER A 160 11.73 -21.06 -0.89
N ILE A 161 12.87 -21.27 -0.22
CA ILE A 161 14.10 -20.51 -0.46
C ILE A 161 14.74 -21.04 -1.75
N ARG A 162 14.75 -20.21 -2.80
CA ARG A 162 15.40 -20.51 -4.09
C ARG A 162 16.05 -19.25 -4.64
N PRO A 163 17.24 -19.37 -5.28
CA PRO A 163 17.84 -18.26 -6.00
C PRO A 163 16.96 -17.87 -7.20
N LYS A 164 17.09 -16.62 -7.65
CA LYS A 164 16.37 -16.07 -8.81
C LYS A 164 14.83 -16.14 -8.67
N GLN A 165 14.33 -15.95 -7.45
CA GLN A 165 12.90 -15.94 -7.15
C GLN A 165 12.51 -14.71 -6.33
N VAL A 166 11.40 -14.07 -6.70
CA VAL A 166 10.80 -12.93 -5.98
C VAL A 166 9.32 -13.21 -5.79
N TYR A 167 8.79 -12.88 -4.62
CA TYR A 167 7.37 -12.95 -4.31
C TYR A 167 6.76 -11.56 -4.40
N VAL A 168 5.60 -11.45 -5.06
CA VAL A 168 4.89 -10.18 -5.21
C VAL A 168 3.47 -10.29 -4.70
N ALA A 169 3.02 -9.33 -3.91
CA ALA A 169 1.69 -9.38 -3.28
C ALA A 169 0.92 -8.05 -3.44
N ASN A 170 -0.41 -8.12 -3.51
CA ASN A 170 -1.24 -6.92 -3.32
C ASN A 170 -1.10 -6.39 -1.88
N HIS A 171 -1.26 -5.09 -1.67
CA HIS A 171 -0.90 -4.45 -0.40
C HIS A 171 -2.07 -3.68 0.23
N THR A 172 -2.56 -4.16 1.37
CA THR A 172 -3.66 -3.59 2.13
C THR A 172 -3.21 -2.84 3.38
N SER A 173 -2.19 -3.35 4.07
CA SER A 173 -1.68 -2.76 5.30
C SER A 173 -0.31 -3.32 5.64
N MET A 174 0.43 -2.67 6.54
CA MET A 174 1.71 -3.20 7.02
C MET A 174 1.56 -4.56 7.72
N ILE A 175 0.36 -4.93 8.16
CA ILE A 175 0.09 -6.27 8.70
C ILE A 175 0.19 -7.38 7.64
N ASP A 176 0.13 -7.07 6.34
CA ASP A 176 0.30 -8.07 5.28
C ASP A 176 1.65 -8.77 5.41
N PHE A 177 2.69 -8.00 5.77
CA PHE A 177 4.01 -8.54 6.06
C PHE A 177 3.93 -9.54 7.21
N ILE A 178 3.28 -9.18 8.32
CA ILE A 178 3.15 -10.06 9.50
C ILE A 178 2.36 -11.35 9.16
N VAL A 179 1.30 -11.23 8.36
CA VAL A 179 0.49 -12.37 7.88
C VAL A 179 1.30 -13.30 6.96
N LEU A 180 2.24 -12.79 6.18
CA LEU A 180 3.09 -13.63 5.33
C LEU A 180 4.27 -14.22 6.12
N GLU A 181 4.88 -13.44 7.02
CA GLU A 181 5.99 -13.83 7.87
C GLU A 181 5.65 -14.99 8.81
N GLN A 182 4.42 -15.10 9.31
CA GLN A 182 4.06 -16.26 10.14
C GLN A 182 4.20 -17.59 9.39
N MET A 183 4.11 -17.56 8.05
CA MET A 183 4.22 -18.74 7.21
C MET A 183 5.65 -18.96 6.71
N THR A 184 6.40 -17.91 6.38
CA THR A 184 7.79 -18.03 5.92
C THR A 184 8.51 -16.71 6.14
N ALA A 185 9.73 -16.75 6.67
CA ALA A 185 10.56 -15.56 6.80
C ALA A 185 10.96 -14.98 5.43
N PHE A 186 10.44 -13.81 5.08
CA PHE A 186 10.77 -13.04 3.88
C PHE A 186 11.78 -11.92 4.19
N ALA A 187 12.64 -11.65 3.22
CA ALA A 187 13.27 -10.36 3.12
C ALA A 187 12.28 -9.40 2.46
N VAL A 188 12.10 -8.19 2.99
CA VAL A 188 11.19 -7.19 2.42
C VAL A 188 11.94 -5.92 2.08
N ILE A 189 11.41 -5.17 1.10
CA ILE A 189 11.87 -3.81 0.83
C ILE A 189 11.02 -2.85 1.68
N MET A 190 11.65 -2.13 2.60
CA MET A 190 10.94 -1.17 3.45
C MET A 190 11.58 0.21 3.43
N GLN A 191 10.72 1.22 3.55
CA GLN A 191 11.17 2.57 3.86
C GLN A 191 11.58 2.63 5.32
N LYS A 192 12.69 3.29 5.62
CA LYS A 192 13.12 3.50 7.00
C LYS A 192 12.11 4.41 7.73
N HIS A 193 11.48 3.91 8.79
CA HIS A 193 10.59 4.69 9.63
C HIS A 193 11.35 5.34 10.80
N PRO A 194 11.00 6.57 11.21
CA PRO A 194 11.57 7.17 12.42
C PRO A 194 10.96 6.58 13.70
N GLY A 195 11.62 6.81 14.84
CA GLY A 195 11.12 6.45 16.18
C GLY A 195 11.29 4.97 16.55
N TRP A 196 10.47 4.50 17.49
CA TRP A 196 10.57 3.14 18.07
C TRP A 196 10.34 2.03 17.03
N VAL A 197 9.48 2.29 16.04
CA VAL A 197 9.26 1.36 14.91
C VAL A 197 10.56 1.17 14.15
N GLY A 198 11.30 2.25 13.87
CA GLY A 198 12.59 2.20 13.21
C GLY A 198 13.66 1.42 13.99
N LEU A 199 13.68 1.54 15.31
CA LEU A 199 14.61 0.77 16.16
C LEU A 199 14.30 -0.74 16.09
N LEU A 200 13.04 -1.11 16.27
CA LEU A 200 12.59 -2.50 16.19
C LEU A 200 12.86 -3.10 14.80
N GLN A 201 12.58 -2.31 13.77
CA GLN A 201 12.86 -2.64 12.38
C GLN A 201 14.35 -2.88 12.15
N SER A 202 15.22 -2.00 12.65
CA SER A 202 16.67 -2.14 12.44
C SER A 202 17.19 -3.41 13.11
N THR A 203 16.75 -3.74 14.33
CA THR A 203 17.26 -4.93 15.04
C THR A 203 16.68 -6.24 14.53
N ILE A 204 15.38 -6.31 14.27
CA ILE A 204 14.71 -7.56 13.88
C ILE A 204 14.75 -7.77 12.36
N LEU A 205 14.48 -6.74 11.55
CA LEU A 205 14.37 -6.92 10.11
C LEU A 205 15.72 -7.03 9.40
N GLU A 206 16.81 -6.52 10.01
CA GLU A 206 18.16 -6.82 9.51
C GLU A 206 18.47 -8.32 9.59
N SER A 207 17.95 -9.04 10.60
CA SER A 207 18.16 -10.49 10.72
C SER A 207 17.53 -11.31 9.59
N VAL A 208 16.42 -10.81 9.02
CA VAL A 208 15.77 -11.44 7.86
C VAL A 208 16.27 -10.95 6.51
N GLY A 209 17.25 -10.02 6.50
CA GLY A 209 17.84 -9.49 5.27
C GLY A 209 17.01 -8.39 4.60
N CYS A 210 16.30 -7.57 5.37
CA CYS A 210 15.52 -6.45 4.86
C CYS A 210 16.37 -5.43 4.10
N ILE A 211 15.86 -4.97 2.96
CA ILE A 211 16.51 -3.97 2.10
C ILE A 211 15.88 -2.60 2.36
N TRP A 212 16.69 -1.67 2.87
CA TRP A 212 16.27 -0.30 3.15
C TRP A 212 16.48 0.63 1.96
N PHE A 213 15.52 1.51 1.74
CA PHE A 213 15.64 2.62 0.78
C PHE A 213 15.05 3.92 1.33
N ASN A 214 15.57 5.05 0.83
CA ASN A 214 15.07 6.37 1.16
C ASN A 214 14.28 6.93 -0.03
N ARG A 215 13.02 7.33 0.17
CA ARG A 215 12.18 7.88 -0.90
C ARG A 215 12.68 9.23 -1.44
N SER A 216 13.52 9.92 -0.68
CA SER A 216 13.94 11.30 -0.95
C SER A 216 15.12 11.41 -1.92
N GLU A 217 15.78 10.31 -2.27
CA GLU A 217 17.05 10.33 -3.02
C GLU A 217 16.88 9.65 -4.37
N ALA A 218 16.82 10.43 -5.47
CA ALA A 218 16.67 9.90 -6.82
C ALA A 218 17.83 8.98 -7.25
N LYS A 219 19.04 9.21 -6.71
CA LYS A 219 20.23 8.34 -6.90
C LYS A 219 20.08 6.95 -6.27
N ASP A 220 19.09 6.74 -5.41
CA ASP A 220 18.90 5.48 -4.68
C ASP A 220 18.22 4.40 -5.53
N ARG A 221 17.55 4.74 -6.66
CA ARG A 221 16.82 3.74 -7.47
C ARG A 221 17.73 2.69 -8.10
N GLU A 222 18.85 3.10 -8.69
CA GLU A 222 19.83 2.18 -9.28
C GLU A 222 20.52 1.35 -8.19
N ILE A 223 20.82 1.96 -7.05
CA ILE A 223 21.42 1.29 -5.89
C ILE A 223 20.47 0.23 -5.35
N VAL A 224 19.18 0.56 -5.19
CA VAL A 224 18.14 -0.37 -4.76
C VAL A 224 17.98 -1.49 -5.79
N ALA A 225 17.90 -1.18 -7.08
CA ALA A 225 17.82 -2.19 -8.14
C ALA A 225 19.02 -3.16 -8.09
N LYS A 226 20.23 -2.64 -7.87
CA LYS A 226 21.43 -3.45 -7.69
C LYS A 226 21.34 -4.34 -6.45
N LYS A 227 20.98 -3.79 -5.29
CA LYS A 227 20.78 -4.55 -4.04
C LYS A 227 19.74 -5.66 -4.21
N LEU A 228 18.67 -5.41 -4.96
CA LEU A 228 17.64 -6.41 -5.25
C LEU A 228 18.19 -7.55 -6.11
N ARG A 229 18.94 -7.22 -7.18
CA ARG A 229 19.60 -8.23 -8.03
C ARG A 229 20.58 -9.07 -7.22
N ASP A 230 21.43 -8.43 -6.42
CA ASP A 230 22.43 -9.11 -5.58
C ASP A 230 21.76 -10.02 -4.55
N HIS A 231 20.67 -9.57 -3.91
CA HIS A 231 19.92 -10.36 -2.93
C HIS A 231 19.28 -11.60 -3.57
N VAL A 232 18.64 -11.43 -4.72
CA VAL A 232 17.92 -12.49 -5.43
C VAL A 232 18.87 -13.57 -5.97
N GLN A 233 20.15 -13.25 -6.21
CA GLN A 233 21.15 -14.23 -6.61
C GLN A 233 21.64 -15.13 -5.46
N GLY A 234 21.53 -14.69 -4.21
CA GLY A 234 22.02 -15.46 -3.07
C GLY A 234 21.17 -16.69 -2.76
N ALA A 235 21.78 -17.88 -2.79
CA ALA A 235 21.08 -19.15 -2.55
C ALA A 235 20.60 -19.34 -1.10
N ASP A 236 21.30 -18.72 -0.12
CA ASP A 236 20.98 -18.81 1.31
C ASP A 236 20.11 -17.63 1.81
N ASN A 237 19.79 -16.67 0.94
CA ASN A 237 19.03 -15.48 1.31
C ASN A 237 17.55 -15.82 1.53
N ASN A 238 16.88 -15.08 2.40
CA ASN A 238 15.43 -15.23 2.54
C ASN A 238 14.73 -14.84 1.23
N PRO A 239 13.58 -15.47 0.90
CA PRO A 239 12.82 -15.12 -0.27
C PRO A 239 12.45 -13.64 -0.21
N LEU A 240 12.61 -12.94 -1.32
CA LEU A 240 12.33 -11.51 -1.38
C LEU A 240 10.84 -11.28 -1.62
N LEU A 241 10.19 -10.49 -0.75
CA LEU A 241 8.81 -10.06 -0.86
C LEU A 241 8.75 -8.59 -1.28
N ILE A 242 8.00 -8.31 -2.33
CA ILE A 242 7.77 -6.96 -2.86
C ILE A 242 6.26 -6.70 -2.94
N PHE A 243 5.86 -5.51 -2.49
CA PHE A 243 4.51 -4.99 -2.69
C PHE A 243 4.52 -4.00 -3.86
N PRO A 244 4.32 -4.45 -5.12
CA PRO A 244 4.54 -3.61 -6.30
C PRO A 244 3.56 -2.44 -6.43
N GLU A 245 2.49 -2.39 -5.64
CA GLU A 245 1.59 -1.23 -5.57
C GLU A 245 2.30 0.03 -5.02
N GLY A 246 3.35 -0.14 -4.21
CA GLY A 246 4.11 0.96 -3.59
C GLY A 246 3.35 1.77 -2.53
N THR A 247 2.09 1.45 -2.27
CA THR A 247 1.24 2.02 -1.22
C THR A 247 0.17 1.01 -0.80
N CYS A 248 -0.42 1.20 0.38
CA CYS A 248 -1.57 0.42 0.80
C CYS A 248 -2.86 0.86 0.06
N VAL A 249 -3.64 -0.12 -0.40
CA VAL A 249 -4.93 -0.02 -1.10
C VAL A 249 -6.00 -0.76 -0.30
N ASN A 250 -7.27 -0.38 -0.42
CA ASN A 250 -8.33 -0.87 0.46
C ASN A 250 -8.80 -2.32 0.27
N ASN A 251 -8.07 -3.21 -0.42
CA ASN A 251 -8.45 -4.61 -0.62
C ASN A 251 -9.81 -4.85 -1.34
N ASN A 252 -10.36 -3.82 -1.99
CA ASN A 252 -11.42 -3.94 -2.98
C ASN A 252 -10.90 -3.71 -4.40
N TYR A 253 -9.79 -2.98 -4.49
CA TYR A 253 -9.14 -2.60 -5.74
C TYR A 253 -7.68 -3.01 -5.74
N THR A 254 -7.08 -3.06 -6.93
CA THR A 254 -5.64 -3.14 -7.16
C THR A 254 -5.22 -2.02 -8.08
N VAL A 255 -4.20 -1.27 -7.67
CA VAL A 255 -3.61 -0.19 -8.48
C VAL A 255 -2.56 -0.76 -9.44
N MET A 256 -2.05 0.08 -10.34
CA MET A 256 -0.98 -0.30 -11.25
C MET A 256 0.27 -0.75 -10.46
N PHE A 257 0.86 -1.86 -10.89
CA PHE A 257 2.09 -2.39 -10.32
C PHE A 257 3.32 -1.68 -10.89
N LYS A 258 4.27 -1.35 -10.02
CA LYS A 258 5.56 -0.80 -10.43
C LYS A 258 6.40 -1.87 -11.12
N LYS A 259 6.99 -1.52 -12.26
CA LYS A 259 7.79 -2.42 -13.11
C LYS A 259 9.10 -2.93 -12.47
N GLY A 260 9.61 -2.26 -11.43
CA GLY A 260 10.94 -2.55 -10.88
C GLY A 260 11.16 -3.99 -10.43
N ALA A 261 10.14 -4.66 -9.87
CA ALA A 261 10.20 -6.08 -9.49
C ALA A 261 10.22 -7.04 -10.69
N PHE A 262 9.72 -6.59 -11.84
CA PHE A 262 9.50 -7.38 -13.05
C PHE A 262 10.63 -7.26 -14.08
N GLU A 263 11.63 -6.42 -13.80
CA GLU A 263 12.83 -6.19 -14.63
C GLU A 263 14.11 -6.82 -14.01
N LEU A 264 13.95 -7.70 -13.00
CA LEU A 264 15.06 -8.30 -12.24
C LEU A 264 15.63 -9.61 -12.86
N ASP A 265 15.12 -10.05 -14.01
CA ASP A 265 15.47 -11.33 -14.65
C ASP A 265 15.35 -12.53 -13.68
N CYS A 266 14.22 -12.58 -12.97
CA CYS A 266 13.93 -13.60 -11.97
C CYS A 266 12.51 -14.16 -12.11
N THR A 267 12.27 -15.32 -11.52
CA THR A 267 10.93 -15.90 -11.44
C THR A 267 10.09 -15.14 -10.41
N VAL A 268 8.95 -14.60 -10.83
CA VAL A 268 8.01 -13.89 -9.97
C VAL A 268 6.93 -14.85 -9.48
N CYS A 269 6.73 -14.93 -8.17
CA CYS A 269 5.75 -15.78 -7.50
C CYS A 269 4.62 -14.91 -6.95
N PRO A 270 3.46 -14.88 -7.63
CA PRO A 270 2.38 -14.01 -7.21
C PRO A 270 1.72 -14.53 -5.93
N ILE A 271 1.38 -13.60 -5.03
CA ILE A 271 0.62 -13.85 -3.81
C ILE A 271 -0.63 -12.98 -3.85
N ALA A 272 -1.79 -13.60 -3.71
CA ALA A 272 -3.05 -12.88 -3.56
C ALA A 272 -3.47 -12.91 -2.09
N ILE A 273 -3.88 -11.76 -1.55
CA ILE A 273 -4.36 -11.60 -0.18
C ILE A 273 -5.75 -10.98 -0.21
N LYS A 274 -6.74 -11.65 0.37
CA LYS A 274 -8.11 -11.14 0.53
C LYS A 274 -8.51 -11.14 1.99
N TYR A 275 -8.80 -9.96 2.52
CA TYR A 275 -9.35 -9.79 3.86
C TYR A 275 -10.87 -9.86 3.84
N ASN A 276 -11.43 -10.53 4.85
CA ASN A 276 -12.85 -10.52 5.09
C ASN A 276 -13.25 -9.27 5.90
N LYS A 277 -13.76 -8.28 5.18
CA LYS A 277 -14.16 -6.97 5.73
C LYS A 277 -15.35 -7.03 6.70
N ILE A 278 -16.04 -8.16 6.80
CA ILE A 278 -17.13 -8.35 7.79
C ILE A 278 -16.56 -8.28 9.22
N PHE A 279 -15.36 -8.81 9.44
CA PHE A 279 -14.75 -8.88 10.77
C PHE A 279 -13.93 -7.63 11.12
N VAL A 280 -13.19 -7.09 10.14
CA VAL A 280 -12.34 -5.92 10.31
C VAL A 280 -11.99 -5.27 8.96
N ASP A 281 -11.93 -3.95 8.91
CA ASP A 281 -11.28 -3.25 7.80
C ASP A 281 -9.76 -3.21 8.04
N ALA A 282 -9.04 -4.14 7.42
CA ALA A 282 -7.59 -4.23 7.52
C ALA A 282 -6.86 -3.11 6.79
N PHE A 283 -7.55 -2.27 6.01
CA PHE A 283 -6.92 -1.22 5.23
C PHE A 283 -6.28 -0.14 6.10
N TRP A 284 -4.97 0.10 5.91
CA TRP A 284 -4.26 1.17 6.58
C TRP A 284 -4.03 2.37 5.66
N ASN A 285 -4.58 3.52 6.06
CA ASN A 285 -4.32 4.80 5.42
C ASN A 285 -3.41 5.68 6.29
N SER A 286 -2.13 5.72 5.95
CA SER A 286 -1.11 6.49 6.67
C SER A 286 -1.37 8.01 6.72
N ARG A 287 -2.23 8.55 5.83
CA ARG A 287 -2.63 9.97 5.85
C ARG A 287 -3.73 10.28 6.87
N LYS A 288 -4.49 9.27 7.28
CA LYS A 288 -5.63 9.42 8.19
C LYS A 288 -5.34 8.93 9.61
N GLN A 289 -4.53 7.89 9.74
CA GLN A 289 -4.23 7.31 11.04
C GLN A 289 -2.78 6.83 11.15
N SER A 290 -2.20 6.96 12.34
CA SER A 290 -0.89 6.37 12.66
C SER A 290 -0.97 4.85 12.64
N PHE A 291 0.18 4.19 12.48
CA PHE A 291 0.21 2.73 12.53
C PHE A 291 -0.16 2.18 13.90
N THR A 292 0.27 2.82 14.98
CA THR A 292 -0.12 2.43 16.35
C THR A 292 -1.64 2.48 16.55
N MET A 293 -2.30 3.52 16.04
CA MET A 293 -3.77 3.61 16.09
C MET A 293 -4.42 2.48 15.30
N HIS A 294 -3.87 2.17 14.12
CA HIS A 294 -4.35 1.05 13.32
C HIS A 294 -4.17 -0.30 14.03
N LEU A 295 -3.02 -0.55 14.68
CA LEU A 295 -2.81 -1.74 15.50
C LEU A 295 -3.82 -1.82 16.65
N LEU A 296 -4.08 -0.72 17.34
CA LEU A 296 -5.10 -0.68 18.40
C LEU A 296 -6.50 -1.00 17.86
N GLN A 297 -6.84 -0.50 16.68
CA GLN A 297 -8.09 -0.83 15.98
C GLN A 297 -8.19 -2.34 15.71
N LEU A 298 -7.12 -2.97 15.22
CA LEU A 298 -7.10 -4.43 15.00
C LEU A 298 -7.24 -5.20 16.32
N MET A 299 -6.52 -4.79 17.37
CA MET A 299 -6.56 -5.40 18.71
C MET A 299 -7.94 -5.31 19.39
N THR A 300 -8.77 -4.33 18.98
CA THR A 300 -10.13 -4.11 19.51
C THR A 300 -11.25 -4.58 18.56
N SER A 301 -10.90 -5.08 17.36
CA SER A 301 -11.84 -5.61 16.37
C SER A 301 -12.24 -7.06 16.67
N TRP A 302 -13.21 -7.63 15.95
CA TRP A 302 -13.64 -9.02 16.22
C TRP A 302 -12.55 -10.04 15.90
N ALA A 303 -12.02 -10.02 14.68
CA ALA A 303 -10.96 -10.93 14.23
C ALA A 303 -10.32 -10.37 12.95
N VAL A 304 -9.07 -10.72 12.68
CA VAL A 304 -8.45 -10.54 11.36
C VAL A 304 -8.63 -11.84 10.58
N VAL A 305 -9.54 -11.86 9.62
CA VAL A 305 -9.79 -13.06 8.80
C VAL A 305 -9.33 -12.78 7.38
N CYS A 306 -8.44 -13.61 6.84
CA CYS A 306 -7.98 -13.49 5.46
C CYS A 306 -7.64 -14.82 4.81
N GLU A 307 -7.70 -14.80 3.48
CA GLU A 307 -7.22 -15.90 2.64
C GLU A 307 -5.98 -15.42 1.87
N VAL A 308 -4.97 -16.29 1.83
CA VAL A 308 -3.69 -16.07 1.17
C VAL A 308 -3.48 -17.18 0.16
N TRP A 309 -3.29 -16.80 -1.11
CA TRP A 309 -3.01 -17.75 -2.19
C TRP A 309 -1.62 -17.53 -2.74
N TYR A 310 -0.77 -18.55 -2.62
CA TYR A 310 0.49 -18.66 -3.33
C TYR A 310 0.20 -19.22 -4.73
N LEU A 311 0.38 -18.39 -5.75
CA LEU A 311 0.08 -18.73 -7.14
C LEU A 311 1.30 -19.33 -7.86
N GLU A 312 1.06 -19.86 -9.05
CA GLU A 312 2.10 -20.47 -9.87
C GLU A 312 3.20 -19.46 -10.24
N PRO A 313 4.48 -19.84 -10.12
CA PRO A 313 5.60 -18.99 -10.52
C PRO A 313 5.53 -18.58 -11.99
N GLN A 314 5.85 -17.34 -12.28
CA GLN A 314 5.79 -16.74 -13.61
C GLN A 314 7.17 -16.20 -14.02
N THR A 315 7.50 -16.35 -15.29
CA THR A 315 8.65 -15.71 -15.91
C THR A 315 8.17 -14.77 -17.02
N ILE A 316 9.03 -13.82 -17.40
CA ILE A 316 8.78 -12.97 -18.56
C ILE A 316 8.73 -13.85 -19.83
N ARG A 317 7.76 -13.61 -20.69
CA ARG A 317 7.60 -14.34 -21.96
C ARG A 317 8.49 -13.72 -23.05
N PRO A 318 8.85 -14.48 -24.11
CA PRO A 318 9.56 -13.91 -25.25
C PRO A 318 8.77 -12.75 -25.86
N GLY A 319 9.36 -11.56 -25.94
CA GLY A 319 8.74 -10.35 -26.48
C GLY A 319 7.82 -9.58 -25.51
N GLU A 320 7.62 -10.07 -24.29
CA GLU A 320 6.86 -9.36 -23.24
C GLU A 320 7.73 -8.29 -22.57
N THR A 321 7.20 -7.09 -22.41
CA THR A 321 7.86 -6.02 -21.65
C THR A 321 7.67 -6.20 -20.14
N GLY A 322 8.52 -5.57 -19.33
CA GLY A 322 8.37 -5.61 -17.86
C GLY A 322 7.04 -5.03 -17.35
N ILE A 323 6.44 -4.09 -18.11
CA ILE A 323 5.14 -3.49 -17.79
C ILE A 323 4.01 -4.49 -18.09
N GLU A 324 4.00 -5.12 -19.27
CA GLU A 324 3.02 -6.15 -19.62
C GLU A 324 3.11 -7.34 -18.68
N PHE A 325 4.33 -7.74 -18.28
CA PHE A 325 4.53 -8.78 -17.28
C PHE A 325 3.95 -8.40 -15.92
N ALA A 326 4.19 -7.16 -15.46
CA ALA A 326 3.61 -6.65 -14.23
C ALA A 326 2.08 -6.65 -14.29
N GLU A 327 1.51 -6.29 -15.45
CA GLU A 327 0.08 -6.26 -15.67
C GLU A 327 -0.53 -7.66 -15.64
N ARG A 328 0.08 -8.63 -16.32
CA ARG A 328 -0.34 -10.04 -16.28
C ARG A 328 -0.32 -10.61 -14.86
N VAL A 329 0.71 -10.30 -14.08
CA VAL A 329 0.79 -10.77 -12.68
C VAL A 329 -0.24 -10.07 -11.79
N ARG A 330 -0.46 -8.76 -11.99
CA ARG A 330 -1.55 -8.02 -11.34
C ARG A 330 -2.91 -8.67 -11.64
N ASP A 331 -3.12 -9.09 -12.88
CA ASP A 331 -4.36 -9.72 -13.33
C ASP A 331 -4.61 -11.05 -12.61
N MET A 332 -3.57 -11.89 -12.49
CA MET A 332 -3.65 -13.14 -11.73
C MET A 332 -4.02 -12.91 -10.27
N ILE A 333 -3.36 -11.95 -9.61
CA ILE A 333 -3.62 -11.61 -8.19
C ILE A 333 -5.03 -11.05 -8.02
N SER A 334 -5.43 -10.13 -8.91
CA SER A 334 -6.73 -9.46 -8.84
C SER A 334 -7.87 -10.42 -9.09
N LEU A 335 -7.74 -11.31 -10.07
CA LEU A 335 -8.72 -12.35 -10.35
C LEU A 335 -8.87 -13.29 -9.16
N ARG A 336 -7.76 -13.74 -8.56
CA ARG A 336 -7.79 -14.68 -7.44
C ARG A 336 -8.41 -14.08 -6.17
N ALA A 337 -8.04 -12.86 -5.83
CA ALA A 337 -8.56 -12.18 -4.63
C ALA A 337 -9.89 -11.44 -4.85
N GLY A 338 -10.45 -11.49 -6.07
CA GLY A 338 -11.69 -10.78 -6.42
C GLY A 338 -11.56 -9.26 -6.25
N LEU A 339 -10.46 -8.69 -6.75
CA LEU A 339 -10.13 -7.27 -6.65
C LEU A 339 -10.39 -6.57 -7.99
N LYS A 340 -10.93 -5.35 -7.94
CA LYS A 340 -11.19 -4.53 -9.12
C LYS A 340 -9.91 -3.79 -9.53
N LYS A 341 -9.38 -4.10 -10.70
CA LYS A 341 -8.21 -3.41 -11.24
C LYS A 341 -8.58 -1.97 -11.60
N VAL A 342 -7.67 -1.04 -11.34
CA VAL A 342 -7.75 0.35 -11.82
C VAL A 342 -6.49 0.74 -12.57
N PRO A 343 -6.58 1.65 -13.57
CA PRO A 343 -5.42 2.06 -14.37
C PRO A 343 -4.50 3.05 -13.66
N TRP A 344 -4.80 3.42 -12.41
CA TRP A 344 -4.10 4.47 -11.70
C TRP A 344 -2.84 3.96 -10.99
N ASP A 345 -1.84 4.83 -10.94
CA ASP A 345 -0.66 4.67 -10.09
C ASP A 345 -0.96 5.12 -8.65
N GLY A 346 -0.51 4.34 -7.66
CA GLY A 346 -0.62 4.67 -6.23
C GLY A 346 0.09 5.97 -5.81
N TYR A 347 1.01 6.50 -6.62
CA TYR A 347 1.75 7.74 -6.30
C TYR A 347 0.84 8.97 -6.20
N LEU A 348 -0.25 9.00 -6.97
CA LEU A 348 -1.28 10.05 -6.92
C LEU A 348 -1.93 10.20 -5.53
N LYS A 349 -1.73 9.24 -4.61
CA LYS A 349 -2.24 9.29 -3.23
C LYS A 349 -1.54 10.39 -2.42
N TYR A 350 -0.30 10.72 -2.76
CA TYR A 350 0.52 11.70 -2.05
C TYR A 350 0.72 13.00 -2.85
N SER A 351 0.57 12.94 -4.17
CA SER A 351 0.66 14.11 -5.04
C SER A 351 -0.65 14.89 -5.04
N ARG A 352 -0.62 16.16 -4.59
CA ARG A 352 -1.66 17.13 -4.96
C ARG A 352 -1.31 17.70 -6.35
N PRO A 353 -2.29 17.96 -7.22
CA PRO A 353 -2.02 18.71 -8.45
C PRO A 353 -1.29 20.02 -8.11
N SER A 354 -0.25 20.34 -8.87
CA SER A 354 0.49 21.60 -8.68
C SER A 354 -0.45 22.79 -8.87
N SER A 355 -0.29 23.86 -8.07
CA SER A 355 -1.13 25.06 -8.15
C SER A 355 -1.19 25.63 -9.56
N LYS A 356 -0.07 25.57 -10.29
CA LYS A 356 0.04 25.99 -11.69
C LYS A 356 -0.89 25.21 -12.64
N HIS A 357 -1.11 23.92 -12.37
CA HIS A 357 -2.04 23.10 -13.18
C HIS A 357 -3.49 23.43 -12.84
N SER A 358 -3.79 23.65 -11.55
CA SER A 358 -5.11 24.11 -11.12
C SER A 358 -5.44 25.49 -11.70
N GLU A 359 -4.48 26.41 -11.69
CA GLU A 359 -4.59 27.75 -12.29
C GLU A 359 -4.75 27.67 -13.81
N ARG A 360 -4.00 26.83 -14.52
CA ARG A 360 -4.18 26.62 -15.97
C ARG A 360 -5.56 26.07 -16.32
N LYS A 361 -6.09 25.11 -15.56
CA LYS A 361 -7.46 24.62 -15.79
C LYS A 361 -8.49 25.71 -15.50
N GLN A 362 -8.31 26.49 -14.42
CA GLN A 362 -9.16 27.64 -14.12
C GLN A 362 -9.10 28.69 -15.23
N GLN A 363 -7.92 28.96 -15.79
CA GLN A 363 -7.72 29.85 -16.93
C GLN A 363 -8.41 29.31 -18.19
N SER A 364 -8.19 28.05 -18.56
CA SER A 364 -8.86 27.44 -19.72
C SER A 364 -10.39 27.46 -19.59
N PHE A 365 -10.91 27.28 -18.37
CA PHE A 365 -12.33 27.37 -18.09
C PHE A 365 -12.83 28.81 -18.19
N ALA A 366 -12.08 29.78 -17.63
CA ALA A 366 -12.39 31.19 -17.75
C ALA A 366 -12.35 31.65 -19.21
N GLU A 367 -11.35 31.23 -19.99
CA GLU A 367 -11.22 31.50 -21.43
C GLU A 367 -12.37 30.86 -22.22
N SER A 368 -12.77 29.62 -21.90
CA SER A 368 -13.95 29.01 -22.52
C SER A 368 -15.24 29.78 -22.22
N ILE A 369 -15.36 30.39 -21.05
CA ILE A 369 -16.50 31.26 -20.70
C ILE A 369 -16.39 32.59 -21.45
N LEU A 370 -15.21 33.20 -21.51
CA LEU A 370 -14.97 34.47 -22.20
C LEU A 370 -15.18 34.35 -23.71
N ALA A 371 -14.69 33.28 -24.35
CA ALA A 371 -14.90 33.02 -25.77
C ALA A 371 -16.40 32.92 -26.10
N ARG A 372 -17.19 32.26 -25.23
CA ARG A 372 -18.66 32.22 -25.32
C ARG A 372 -19.34 33.58 -25.12
N LEU A 373 -18.68 34.53 -24.46
CA LEU A 373 -19.18 35.90 -24.25
C LEU A 373 -18.80 36.85 -25.38
N GLU A 374 -17.67 36.60 -26.05
CA GLU A 374 -17.11 37.42 -27.14
C GLU A 374 -17.71 37.11 -28.52
N GLU A 375 -18.34 35.95 -28.73
CA GLU A 375 -19.16 35.64 -29.93
C GLU A 375 -20.49 36.44 -30.01
N LYS A 376 -20.53 37.64 -29.40
CA LYS A 376 -21.67 38.56 -29.37
C LYS A 376 -21.74 39.52 -30.55
#